data_AF-A0A2G9YZJ3-F1
#
_entry.id   AF-A0A2G9YZJ3-F1
#
_cell.length_a   1.000
_cell.length_b   1.000
_cell.length_c   1.000
_cell.angle_alpha   90.00
_cell.angle_beta   90.00
_cell.angle_gamma   90.00
#
_symmetry.space_group_name_H-M   'P 1'
#
loop_
_entity.id
_entity.type
_entity.pdbx_description
1 polymer ?
#
loop_
_entity_poly.entity_id
_entity_poly.type
_entity_poly.pdbx_seq_one_letter_code
_entity_poly.pdbx_strand_id
1 'polypeptide(L)'
;MNVKEILAQLNIIAQCKRYGFSLWQCPQFLFLIMGIIIGIAAITSYAIATRYIADPQLAALMVFSITTILFIIANIITRSFERLAEANRMKSEFISVVSHQLRSPLSNLRWVIELLMSGRFGKIEEKQTEYFKILKENNARMEELVS
;
A
#
# COMPACT_ATOMS: atom_id res chain seq x y z
N MET A 1 -15.87 26.09 -1.68
CA MET A 1 -15.09 25.05 -0.97
C MET A 1 -15.56 25.03 0.47
N ASN A 2 -16.12 23.92 0.94
CA ASN A 2 -16.96 23.89 2.14
C ASN A 2 -16.14 23.46 3.38
N VAL A 3 -16.37 24.06 4.56
CA VAL A 3 -15.59 23.79 5.80
C VAL A 3 -15.63 22.31 6.20
N LYS A 4 -16.73 21.61 5.87
CA LYS A 4 -16.86 20.15 6.05
C LYS A 4 -15.89 19.34 5.20
N GLU A 5 -15.54 19.78 3.97
CA GLU A 5 -14.56 19.09 3.12
C GLU A 5 -13.15 19.23 3.70
N ILE A 6 -12.82 20.39 4.25
CA ILE A 6 -11.53 20.66 4.91
C ILE A 6 -11.40 19.81 6.19
N LEU A 7 -12.46 19.73 7.00
CA LEU A 7 -12.50 18.88 8.19
C LEU A 7 -12.45 17.38 7.86
N ALA A 8 -13.02 16.96 6.72
CA ALA A 8 -12.93 15.58 6.24
C ALA A 8 -11.51 15.23 5.75
N GLN A 9 -10.79 16.19 5.15
CA GLN A 9 -9.38 16.05 4.78
C GLN A 9 -8.43 16.06 5.99
N LEU A 10 -8.81 16.74 7.08
CA LEU A 10 -8.09 16.76 8.36
C LEU A 10 -8.37 15.53 9.24
N ASN A 11 -9.26 14.63 8.85
CA ASN A 11 -9.56 13.43 9.62
C ASN A 11 -8.51 12.33 9.34
N ILE A 12 -7.31 12.56 9.89
CA ILE A 12 -6.11 11.70 9.81
C ILE A 12 -6.44 10.24 10.14
N ILE A 13 -7.32 10.03 11.12
CA ILE A 13 -7.74 8.72 11.61
C ILE A 13 -8.64 8.00 10.58
N ALA A 14 -9.51 8.74 9.88
CA ALA A 14 -10.37 8.18 8.84
C ALA A 14 -9.60 7.82 7.57
N GLN A 15 -8.58 8.60 7.20
CA GLN A 15 -7.69 8.27 6.09
C GLN A 15 -6.90 6.99 6.41
N CYS A 16 -6.24 6.92 7.58
CA CYS A 16 -5.54 5.71 8.05
C CYS A 16 -6.39 4.44 8.01
N LYS A 17 -7.62 4.53 8.53
CA LYS A 17 -8.55 3.39 8.61
C LYS A 17 -9.01 2.92 7.23
N ARG A 18 -9.02 3.80 6.23
CA ARG A 18 -9.36 3.48 4.83
C ARG A 18 -8.26 2.65 4.14
N TYR A 19 -7.03 2.69 4.63
CA TYR A 19 -5.89 1.94 4.09
C TYR A 19 -5.54 0.66 4.88
N GLY A 20 -6.24 0.37 5.99
CA GLY A 20 -6.01 -0.85 6.79
C GLY A 20 -4.65 -0.90 7.52
N PHE A 21 -3.94 0.22 7.61
CA PHE A 21 -2.62 0.30 8.23
C PHE A 21 -2.71 0.59 9.74
N SER A 22 -1.71 0.12 10.50
CA SER A 22 -1.53 0.54 11.89
C SER A 22 -1.28 2.05 11.95
N LEU A 23 -1.70 2.73 13.04
CA LEU A 23 -1.54 4.19 13.21
C LEU A 23 -0.11 4.66 12.91
N TRP A 24 0.91 3.85 13.22
CA TRP A 24 2.34 4.12 13.00
C TRP A 24 2.80 4.12 11.54
N GLN A 25 2.04 3.51 10.63
CA GLN A 25 2.36 3.44 9.19
C GLN A 25 1.70 4.56 8.38
N CYS A 26 0.93 5.42 9.03
CA CYS A 26 0.27 6.53 8.37
C CYS A 26 1.21 7.70 8.11
N PRO A 27 1.31 8.18 6.87
CA PRO A 27 2.23 9.27 6.53
C PRO A 27 1.98 10.56 7.33
N GLN A 28 0.71 10.95 7.52
CA GLN A 28 0.35 12.13 8.33
C GLN A 28 0.75 11.97 9.80
N PHE A 29 0.62 10.77 10.36
CA PHE A 29 1.03 10.49 11.74
C PHE A 29 2.56 10.46 11.87
N LEU A 30 3.24 9.91 10.86
CA LEU A 30 4.70 9.87 10.77
C LEU A 30 5.27 11.29 10.69
N PHE A 31 4.67 12.18 9.90
CA PHE A 31 5.03 13.61 9.87
C PHE A 31 4.86 14.28 11.23
N LEU A 32 3.76 14.00 11.94
CA LEU A 32 3.49 14.58 13.26
C LEU A 32 4.51 14.11 14.31
N ILE A 33 4.81 12.80 14.35
CA ILE A 33 5.85 12.25 15.23
C ILE A 33 7.22 12.84 14.88
N MET A 34 7.60 12.86 13.60
CA MET A 34 8.88 13.43 13.18
C MET A 34 8.98 14.91 13.54
N GLY A 35 7.88 15.67 13.42
CA GLY A 35 7.83 17.07 13.85
C GLY A 35 8.08 17.24 15.35
N ILE A 36 7.47 16.41 16.20
CA ILE A 36 7.71 16.41 17.65
C ILE A 36 9.18 16.07 17.96
N ILE A 37 9.73 15.04 17.30
CA ILE A 37 11.13 14.62 17.48
C ILE A 37 12.09 15.75 17.08
N ILE A 38 11.87 16.36 15.91
CA ILE A 38 12.69 17.48 15.42
C ILE A 38 12.59 18.68 16.36
N GLY A 39 11.39 18.99 16.86
CA GLY A 39 11.17 20.07 17.82
C GLY A 39 11.93 19.85 19.14
N ILE A 40 11.80 18.65 19.73
CA ILE A 40 12.53 18.29 20.96
C ILE A 40 14.04 18.36 20.72
N ALA A 41 14.53 17.80 19.61
CA ALA A 41 15.95 17.83 19.26
C ALA A 41 16.48 19.26 19.05
N ALA A 42 15.69 20.15 18.43
CA ALA A 42 16.06 21.55 18.25
C ALA A 42 16.14 22.29 19.59
N ILE A 43 15.17 22.08 20.48
CA ILE A 43 15.13 22.70 21.82
C ILE A 43 16.32 22.24 22.66
N THR A 44 16.58 20.93 22.73
CA THR A 44 17.70 20.39 23.50
C THR A 44 19.04 20.84 22.92
N SER A 45 19.19 20.82 21.59
CA SER A 45 20.39 21.31 20.91
C SER A 45 20.65 22.80 21.20
N TYR A 46 19.63 23.65 21.12
CA TYR A 46 19.75 25.07 21.44
C TYR A 46 20.11 25.33 22.92
N ALA A 47 19.50 24.59 23.84
CA ALA A 47 19.81 24.68 25.27
C ALA A 47 21.24 24.25 25.61
N ILE A 48 21.78 23.25 24.90
CA ILE A 48 23.18 22.82 25.04
C ILE A 48 24.12 23.85 24.41
N ALA A 49 23.79 24.33 23.20
CA ALA A 49 24.60 25.27 22.44
C ALA A 49 24.81 26.59 23.21
N THR A 50 23.76 27.14 23.82
CA THR A 50 23.84 28.37 24.62
C THR A 50 24.62 28.20 25.94
N ARG A 51 24.80 26.97 26.44
CA ARG A 51 25.66 26.70 27.60
C ARG A 51 27.15 26.58 27.26
N TYR A 52 27.49 26.28 26.00
CA TYR A 52 28.87 26.03 25.57
C TYR A 52 29.46 27.16 24.71
N ILE A 53 28.61 27.91 24.01
CA ILE A 53 29.00 28.94 23.05
C ILE A 53 28.64 30.30 23.64
N ALA A 54 29.65 31.16 23.82
CA ALA A 54 29.47 32.52 24.36
C ALA A 54 28.71 33.45 23.41
N ASP A 55 28.72 33.15 22.10
CA ASP A 55 27.97 33.88 21.09
C ASP A 55 26.62 33.20 20.78
N PRO A 56 25.48 33.73 21.26
CA PRO A 56 24.16 33.15 21.04
C PRO A 56 23.71 33.20 19.57
N GLN A 57 24.29 34.08 18.74
CA GLN A 57 23.91 34.21 17.33
C GLN A 57 24.39 32.99 16.52
N LEU A 58 25.63 32.56 16.77
CA LEU A 58 26.22 31.40 16.11
C LEU A 58 25.46 30.10 16.47
N ALA A 59 25.05 29.95 17.73
CA ALA A 59 24.23 28.81 18.18
C ALA A 59 22.88 28.73 17.46
N ALA A 60 22.20 29.87 17.30
CA ALA A 60 20.90 29.92 16.61
C ALA A 60 21.01 29.55 15.12
N LEU A 61 22.04 30.05 14.43
CA LEU A 61 22.27 29.74 13.01
C LEU A 61 22.55 28.24 12.77
N MET A 62 23.33 27.60 13.65
CA MET A 62 23.60 26.17 13.55
C MET A 62 22.33 25.33 13.74
N VAL A 63 21.54 25.62 14.78
CA VAL A 63 20.29 24.89 15.04
C VAL A 63 19.32 25.07 13.89
N PHE A 64 19.15 26.29 13.38
CA PHE A 64 18.25 26.57 12.25
C PHE A 64 18.66 25.80 10.98
N SER A 65 19.97 25.74 10.70
CA SER A 65 20.50 25.00 9.56
C SER A 65 20.22 23.50 9.68
N ILE A 66 20.48 22.92 10.86
CA ILE A 66 20.23 21.49 11.14
C ILE A 66 18.73 21.19 11.06
N THR A 67 17.88 22.00 11.67
CA THR A 67 16.42 21.83 11.65
C THR A 67 15.88 21.89 10.22
N THR A 68 16.37 22.81 9.40
CA THR A 68 15.95 22.91 7.99
C THR A 68 16.29 21.64 7.21
N ILE A 69 17.51 21.10 7.39
CA ILE A 69 17.93 19.85 6.75
C ILE A 69 17.05 18.67 7.20
N LEU A 70 16.85 18.52 8.51
CA LEU A 70 16.01 17.44 9.06
C LEU A 70 14.55 17.55 8.58
N PHE A 71 14.02 18.76 8.46
CA PHE A 71 12.67 18.99 7.95
C PHE A 71 12.53 18.59 6.48
N ILE A 72 13.53 18.90 5.64
CA ILE A 72 13.54 18.48 4.23
C ILE A 72 13.55 16.96 4.13
N ILE A 73 14.43 16.29 4.88
CA ILE A 73 14.51 14.82 4.91
C ILE A 73 13.17 14.20 5.36
N ALA A 74 12.58 14.73 6.42
CA ALA A 74 11.28 14.26 6.93
C ALA A 74 10.16 14.36 5.87
N ASN A 75 10.12 15.48 5.13
CA ASN A 75 9.16 15.66 4.05
C ASN A 75 9.36 14.67 2.89
N ILE A 76 10.62 14.43 2.50
CA ILE A 76 10.94 13.46 1.43
C ILE A 76 10.53 12.05 1.84
N ILE A 77 10.85 11.66 3.08
CA ILE A 77 10.48 10.34 3.63
C ILE A 77 8.96 10.18 3.63
N THR A 78 8.23 11.16 4.17
CA THR A 78 6.77 11.13 4.25
C THR A 78 6.13 10.96 2.87
N ARG A 79 6.54 11.78 1.89
CA ARG A 79 6.04 11.69 0.51
C ARG A 79 6.39 10.38 -0.17
N SER A 80 7.55 9.81 0.13
CA SER A 80 7.96 8.52 -0.43
C SER A 80 7.09 7.39 0.12
N PHE A 81 6.79 7.41 1.42
CA PHE A 81 5.86 6.48 2.04
C PHE A 81 4.43 6.63 1.51
N GLU A 82 3.94 7.86 1.29
CA GLU A 82 2.63 8.09 0.66
C GLU A 82 2.53 7.42 -0.71
N ARG A 83 3.51 7.67 -1.58
CA ARG A 83 3.54 7.06 -2.92
C ARG A 83 3.60 5.54 -2.87
N LEU A 84 4.40 4.99 -1.95
CA LEU A 84 4.52 3.55 -1.77
C LEU A 84 3.21 2.93 -1.29
N ALA A 85 2.54 3.57 -0.33
CA ALA A 85 1.24 3.14 0.18
C ALA A 85 0.17 3.17 -0.92
N GLU A 86 0.14 4.22 -1.74
CA GLU A 86 -0.77 4.34 -2.87
C GLU A 86 -0.50 3.28 -3.95
N ALA A 87 0.76 3.05 -4.31
CA ALA A 87 1.15 2.01 -5.26
C ALA A 87 0.77 0.60 -4.77
N ASN A 88 0.99 0.31 -3.49
CA ASN A 88 0.56 -0.95 -2.88
C ASN A 88 -0.96 -1.11 -2.91
N ARG A 89 -1.72 -0.04 -2.63
CA ARG A 89 -3.19 -0.06 -2.74
C ARG A 89 -3.65 -0.39 -4.15
N MET A 90 -3.11 0.33 -5.15
CA MET A 90 -3.44 0.09 -6.55
C MET A 90 -3.08 -1.33 -6.98
N LYS A 91 -1.95 -1.87 -6.52
CA LYS A 91 -1.57 -3.26 -6.76
C LYS A 91 -2.57 -4.24 -6.17
N SER A 92 -2.95 -4.08 -4.91
CA SER A 92 -3.92 -4.95 -4.25
C SER A 92 -5.31 -4.88 -4.90
N GLU A 93 -5.76 -3.68 -5.25
CA GLU A 93 -7.03 -3.46 -5.95
C GLU A 93 -7.00 -4.11 -7.34
N PHE A 94 -5.91 -3.93 -8.08
CA PHE A 94 -5.71 -4.58 -9.38
C PHE A 94 -5.75 -6.10 -9.28
N ILE A 95 -5.00 -6.70 -8.34
CA ILE A 95 -4.99 -8.16 -8.14
C ILE A 95 -6.40 -8.66 -7.80
N SER A 96 -7.10 -7.98 -6.89
CA SER A 96 -8.47 -8.35 -6.50
C SER A 96 -9.44 -8.33 -7.68
N VAL A 97 -9.39 -7.27 -8.51
CA VAL A 97 -10.23 -7.15 -9.70
C VAL A 97 -9.89 -8.24 -10.72
N VAL A 98 -8.62 -8.45 -11.03
CA VAL A 98 -8.19 -9.48 -11.99
C VAL A 98 -8.61 -10.87 -11.52
N SER A 99 -8.36 -11.22 -10.25
CA SER A 99 -8.82 -12.49 -9.66
C SER A 99 -10.33 -12.69 -9.78
N HIS A 100 -11.12 -11.66 -9.48
CA HIS A 100 -12.57 -11.73 -9.59
C HIS A 100 -13.02 -11.92 -11.04
N GLN A 101 -12.41 -11.20 -11.98
CA GLN A 101 -12.75 -11.28 -13.40
C GLN A 101 -12.29 -12.59 -14.05
N LEU A 102 -11.22 -13.22 -13.55
CA LEU A 102 -10.73 -14.52 -14.03
C LEU A 102 -11.53 -15.72 -13.49
N ARG A 103 -12.16 -15.60 -12.32
CA ARG A 103 -12.96 -16.68 -11.73
C ARG A 103 -14.11 -17.11 -12.64
N SER A 104 -14.82 -16.17 -13.26
CA SER A 104 -15.96 -16.45 -14.15
C SER A 104 -15.56 -17.23 -15.41
N PRO A 105 -14.57 -16.80 -16.24
CA PRO A 105 -14.16 -17.55 -17.42
C PRO A 105 -13.55 -18.92 -17.07
N LEU A 106 -12.81 -19.05 -15.96
CA LEU A 106 -12.30 -20.36 -15.52
C LEU A 106 -13.44 -21.30 -15.09
N SER A 107 -14.47 -20.78 -14.42
CA SER A 107 -15.66 -21.56 -14.08
C SER A 107 -16.41 -22.03 -15.33
N ASN A 108 -16.51 -21.17 -16.35
CA ASN A 108 -17.11 -21.52 -17.64
C ASN A 108 -16.30 -22.59 -18.37
N LEU A 109 -14.96 -22.50 -18.36
CA LEU A 109 -14.08 -23.51 -18.95
C LEU A 109 -14.24 -24.87 -18.26
N ARG A 110 -14.28 -24.90 -16.92
CA ARG A 110 -14.56 -26.12 -16.16
C ARG A 110 -15.88 -26.75 -16.60
N TRP A 111 -16.95 -25.95 -16.69
CA TRP A 111 -18.26 -26.44 -17.10
C TRP A 111 -18.26 -27.00 -18.52
N VAL A 112 -17.61 -26.32 -19.47
CA VAL A 112 -17.48 -26.82 -20.86
C VAL A 112 -16.69 -28.13 -20.91
N ILE A 113 -15.58 -28.24 -20.18
CA ILE A 113 -14.79 -29.47 -20.11
C ILE A 113 -15.64 -30.61 -19.53
N GLU A 114 -16.38 -30.37 -18.45
CA GLU A 114 -17.26 -31.37 -17.85
C GLU A 114 -18.40 -31.79 -18.77
N LEU A 115 -18.95 -30.84 -19.54
CA LEU A 115 -19.97 -31.12 -20.55
C LEU A 115 -19.41 -31.98 -21.70
N LEU A 116 -18.20 -31.66 -22.18
CA LEU A 116 -17.51 -32.44 -23.20
C LEU A 116 -17.23 -33.87 -22.72
N MET A 117 -16.78 -34.02 -21.46
CA MET A 117 -16.52 -35.31 -20.83
C MET A 117 -17.80 -36.10 -20.48
N SER A 118 -18.97 -35.48 -20.49
CA SER A 118 -20.23 -36.13 -20.10
C SER A 118 -20.79 -37.09 -21.17
N GLY A 119 -20.13 -37.23 -22.32
CA GLY A 119 -20.57 -38.09 -23.44
C GLY A 119 -21.84 -37.61 -24.17
N ARG A 120 -22.35 -36.41 -23.84
CA ARG A 120 -23.60 -35.88 -24.43
C ARG A 120 -23.46 -35.46 -25.91
N PHE A 121 -22.24 -35.25 -26.40
CA PHE A 121 -21.96 -34.88 -27.78
C PHE A 121 -21.51 -36.06 -28.67
N GLY A 122 -21.56 -37.29 -28.15
CA GLY A 122 -21.13 -38.50 -28.85
C GLY A 122 -20.05 -39.28 -28.11
N LYS A 123 -19.53 -40.34 -28.75
CA LYS A 123 -18.42 -41.13 -28.19
C LYS A 123 -17.13 -40.32 -28.24
N ILE A 124 -16.46 -40.24 -27.09
CA ILE A 124 -15.15 -39.61 -26.94
C ILE A 124 -14.10 -40.69 -27.14
N GLU A 125 -13.09 -40.44 -27.97
CA GLU A 125 -11.94 -41.34 -28.11
C GLU A 125 -11.09 -41.34 -26.83
N GLU A 126 -10.41 -42.46 -26.57
CA GLU A 126 -9.56 -42.62 -25.36
C GLU A 126 -8.51 -41.50 -25.25
N LYS A 127 -7.90 -41.14 -26.39
CA LYS A 127 -6.92 -40.05 -26.47
C LYS A 127 -7.52 -38.67 -26.17
N GLN A 128 -8.77 -38.42 -26.57
CA GLN A 128 -9.46 -37.15 -26.26
C GLN A 128 -9.77 -37.05 -24.77
N THR A 129 -10.11 -38.17 -24.13
CA THR A 129 -10.37 -38.24 -22.68
C THR A 129 -9.14 -37.85 -21.87
N GLU A 130 -7.95 -38.31 -22.29
CA GLU A 130 -6.68 -37.93 -21.67
C GLU A 130 -6.42 -36.42 -21.75
N TYR A 131 -6.62 -35.82 -22.93
CA TYR A 131 -6.48 -34.36 -23.10
C TYR A 131 -7.48 -33.57 -22.24
N PHE A 132 -8.75 -33.99 -22.16
CA PHE A 132 -9.73 -33.31 -21.32
C PHE A 132 -9.40 -33.38 -19.83
N LYS A 133 -8.82 -34.50 -19.37
CA LYS A 133 -8.32 -34.62 -18.00
C LYS A 133 -7.20 -33.62 -17.72
N ILE A 134 -6.23 -33.50 -18.63
CA ILE A 134 -5.14 -32.51 -18.53
C ILE A 134 -5.71 -31.08 -18.50
N LEU A 135 -6.68 -30.76 -19.36
CA LEU A 135 -7.32 -29.44 -19.36
C LEU A 135 -8.06 -29.16 -18.05
N LYS A 136 -8.78 -30.15 -17.50
CA LYS A 136 -9.47 -30.04 -16.22
C LYS A 136 -8.50 -29.77 -15.08
N GLU A 137 -7.39 -30.51 -15.03
CA GLU A 137 -6.33 -30.32 -14.01
C GLU A 137 -5.66 -28.95 -14.12
N ASN A 138 -5.35 -28.49 -15.33
CA ASN A 138 -4.78 -27.15 -15.54
C ASN A 138 -5.77 -26.04 -15.15
N ASN A 139 -7.05 -26.17 -15.51
CA ASN A 139 -8.07 -25.20 -15.12
C ASN A 139 -8.24 -25.14 -13.59
N ALA A 140 -8.23 -26.30 -12.91
CA ALA A 140 -8.28 -26.35 -11.45
C ALA A 140 -7.06 -25.65 -10.80
N ARG A 141 -5.86 -25.85 -11.33
CA ARG A 141 -4.66 -25.13 -10.89
C ARG A 141 -4.77 -23.63 -11.11
N MET A 142 -5.33 -23.19 -12.24
CA MET A 142 -5.56 -21.77 -12.50
C MET A 142 -6.58 -21.17 -11.53
N GLU A 143 -7.66 -21.90 -11.21
CA GLU A 143 -8.64 -21.49 -10.19
C GLU A 143 -7.99 -21.30 -8.81
N GLU A 144 -7.07 -22.19 -8.43
CA GLU A 144 -6.31 -22.09 -7.16
C GLU A 144 -5.37 -20.87 -7.15
N LEU A 145 -4.69 -20.56 -8.25
CA LEU A 145 -3.75 -19.44 -8.33
C LEU A 145 -4.41 -18.06 -8.25
N VAL A 146 -5.68 -17.96 -8.67
CA VAL A 146 -6.40 -16.68 -8.71
C VAL A 146 -7.37 -16.50 -7.55
N SER A 147 -7.55 -17.52 -6.69
CA SER A 147 -8.52 -17.50 -5.59
C SER A 147 -8.02 -16.80 -4.33
#